data_AF-A0A938U2A4-F1
#
_entry.id   AF-A0A938U2A4-F1
#
_cell.length_a   1.000
_cell.length_b   1.000
_cell.length_c   1.000
_cell.angle_alpha   90.00
_cell.angle_beta   90.00
_cell.angle_gamma   90.00
#
_symmetry.space_group_name_H-M   'P 1'
#
loop_
_entity.id
_entity.type
_entity.pdbx_description
1 polymer ?
#
loop_
_entity_poly.entity_id
_entity_poly.type
_entity_poly.pdbx_seq_one_letter_code
_entity_poly.pdbx_strand_id
1 'polypeptide(L)'
;MYRRRVPPAALVTPELARQLAEISWDLHRQVGVLVNRQGGVTHVIVGDARGLVIPPLPRERGVRGRLKGLRLIHTHLDLSPLSQDDLMDLAFLRLDAVAALAAAGGQPGHVQAAHLLPQPQDGRSWAILEAPHVTSLTLDF
;
A
#
# COMPACT_ATOMS: atom_id res chain seq x y z
N MET A 1 0.31 1.16 -16.05
CA MET A 1 0.75 0.92 -14.65
C MET A 1 2.24 0.61 -14.53
N TYR A 2 2.78 -0.42 -15.20
CA TYR A 2 4.17 -0.89 -15.03
C TYR A 2 5.33 0.09 -15.32
N ARG A 3 5.08 1.23 -15.99
CA ARG A 3 6.11 2.19 -16.40
C ARG A 3 6.34 3.35 -15.43
N ARG A 4 5.65 3.38 -14.27
CA ARG A 4 5.75 4.49 -13.31
C ARG A 4 6.76 4.19 -12.21
N ARG A 5 7.53 5.22 -11.83
CA ARG A 5 8.50 5.20 -10.73
C ARG A 5 8.01 6.04 -9.58
N VAL A 6 7.83 5.44 -8.41
CA VAL A 6 7.62 6.15 -7.16
C VAL A 6 8.97 6.55 -6.56
N PRO A 7 9.20 7.82 -6.18
CA PRO A 7 10.42 8.23 -5.47
C PRO A 7 10.65 7.37 -4.21
N PRO A 8 11.89 6.97 -3.87
CA PRO A 8 12.13 6.08 -2.72
C PRO A 8 11.60 6.61 -1.37
N ALA A 9 11.58 7.94 -1.19
CA ALA A 9 11.06 8.63 -0.01
C ALA A 9 9.54 8.83 -0.03
N ALA A 10 8.89 8.63 -1.17
CA ALA A 10 7.44 8.74 -1.30
C ALA A 10 6.81 7.35 -1.25
N LEU A 11 5.66 7.25 -0.59
CA LEU A 11 4.86 6.02 -0.59
C LEU A 11 4.23 5.78 -1.97
N VAL A 12 3.66 6.83 -2.57
CA VAL A 12 2.92 6.80 -3.83
C VAL A 12 3.00 8.19 -4.48
N THR A 13 3.05 8.27 -5.81
CA THR A 13 2.98 9.58 -6.49
C THR A 13 1.52 10.02 -6.67
N PRO A 14 1.24 11.34 -6.70
CA PRO A 14 -0.12 11.84 -6.92
C PRO A 14 -0.75 11.29 -8.20
N GLU A 15 0.05 11.13 -9.27
CA GLU A 15 -0.46 10.63 -10.54
C GLU A 15 -0.79 9.14 -10.48
N LEU A 16 -0.03 8.34 -9.71
CA LEU A 16 -0.34 6.92 -9.51
C LEU A 16 -1.59 6.77 -8.65
N ALA A 17 -1.71 7.55 -7.57
CA ALA A 17 -2.90 7.57 -6.74
C ALA A 17 -4.16 7.95 -7.51
N ARG A 18 -4.10 8.99 -8.36
CA ARG A 18 -5.22 9.36 -9.24
C ARG A 18 -5.61 8.22 -10.16
N GLN A 19 -4.64 7.58 -10.82
CA GLN A 19 -4.92 6.43 -11.70
C GLN A 19 -5.55 5.25 -10.97
N LEU A 20 -5.10 4.95 -9.74
CA LEU A 20 -5.68 3.90 -8.92
C LEU A 20 -7.13 4.24 -8.54
N ALA A 21 -7.38 5.48 -8.12
CA ALA A 21 -8.72 5.93 -7.75
C ALA A 21 -9.70 5.88 -8.92
N GLU A 22 -9.30 6.37 -10.11
CA GLU A 22 -10.12 6.33 -11.32
C GLU A 22 -10.48 4.90 -11.71
N ILE A 23 -9.49 4.02 -11.80
CA ILE A 23 -9.72 2.61 -12.19
C ILE A 23 -10.57 1.90 -11.13
N SER A 24 -10.32 2.15 -9.85
CA SER A 24 -11.08 1.55 -8.76
C SER A 24 -12.55 1.96 -8.79
N TRP A 25 -12.81 3.25 -9.06
CA TRP A 25 -14.15 3.80 -9.19
C TRP A 25 -14.88 3.23 -10.40
N ASP A 26 -14.24 3.22 -11.57
CA ASP A 26 -14.83 2.68 -12.81
C ASP A 26 -15.18 1.19 -12.66
N LEU A 27 -14.30 0.42 -12.03
CA LEU A 27 -14.49 -1.02 -11.82
C LEU A 27 -15.37 -1.36 -10.61
N HIS A 28 -15.72 -0.39 -9.78
CA HIS A 28 -16.39 -0.60 -8.49
C HIS A 28 -15.69 -1.68 -7.64
N ARG A 29 -14.36 -1.69 -7.67
CA ARG A 29 -13.50 -2.71 -7.05
C ARG A 29 -12.26 -2.06 -6.47
N GLN A 30 -11.73 -2.62 -5.39
CA GLN A 30 -10.43 -2.22 -4.88
C GLN A 30 -9.33 -2.58 -5.89
N VAL A 31 -8.38 -1.68 -6.08
CA VAL A 31 -7.24 -1.86 -6.98
C VAL A 31 -5.97 -1.58 -6.21
N GLY A 32 -5.04 -2.53 -6.28
CA GLY A 32 -3.75 -2.48 -5.59
C GLY A 32 -2.58 -2.60 -6.53
N VAL A 33 -1.44 -2.06 -6.14
CA VAL A 33 -0.15 -2.26 -6.79
C VAL A 33 0.92 -2.56 -5.75
N LEU A 34 1.84 -3.45 -6.11
CA LEU A 34 3.05 -3.69 -5.35
C LEU A 34 4.21 -2.95 -5.98
N VAL A 35 4.85 -2.08 -5.21
CA VAL A 35 5.95 -1.22 -5.65
C VAL A 35 7.23 -1.63 -4.93
N ASN A 36 8.32 -1.80 -5.67
CA ASN A 36 9.63 -2.08 -5.07
C ASN A 36 10.33 -0.81 -4.59
N ARG A 37 11.45 -0.95 -3.86
CA ARG A 37 12.25 0.18 -3.35
C ARG A 37 12.79 1.12 -4.42
N GLN A 38 12.93 0.65 -5.66
CA GLN A 38 13.33 1.47 -6.82
C GLN A 38 12.16 2.23 -7.44
N GLY A 39 10.97 2.12 -6.86
CA GLY A 39 9.75 2.77 -7.32
C GLY A 39 9.01 2.04 -8.43
N GLY A 40 9.51 0.88 -8.89
CA GLY A 40 8.91 0.11 -9.98
C GLY A 40 7.70 -0.69 -9.51
N VAL A 41 6.60 -0.61 -10.27
CA VAL A 41 5.43 -1.46 -10.08
C VAL A 41 5.76 -2.88 -10.52
N THR A 42 5.66 -3.83 -9.59
CA THR A 42 5.93 -5.26 -9.81
C THR A 42 4.66 -6.05 -10.11
N HIS A 43 3.55 -5.70 -9.47
CA HIS A 43 2.27 -6.36 -9.63
C HIS A 43 1.14 -5.33 -9.62
N VAL A 44 0.09 -5.61 -10.38
CA VAL A 44 -1.20 -4.92 -10.33
C VAL A 44 -2.22 -5.97 -9.89
N ILE A 45 -3.05 -5.61 -8.91
CA ILE A 45 -3.98 -6.50 -8.23
C ILE A 45 -5.36 -5.86 -8.32
N VAL A 46 -6.37 -6.65 -8.70
CA VAL A 46 -7.76 -6.20 -8.74
C VAL A 46 -8.56 -7.06 -7.78
N GLY A 47 -8.97 -6.44 -6.67
CA GLY A 47 -9.74 -7.05 -5.60
C GLY A 47 -11.23 -6.92 -5.82
N ASP A 48 -12.02 -7.23 -4.81
CA ASP A 48 -13.45 -6.94 -4.79
C ASP A 48 -13.72 -5.63 -4.01
N ALA A 49 -14.96 -5.40 -3.58
CA ALA A 49 -15.29 -4.20 -2.80
C ALA A 49 -14.76 -4.24 -1.35
N ARG A 50 -14.45 -5.43 -0.83
CA ARG A 50 -14.09 -5.68 0.58
C ARG A 50 -12.59 -5.88 0.78
N GLY A 51 -11.86 -6.33 -0.22
CA GLY A 51 -10.43 -6.54 -0.07
C GLY A 51 -9.71 -6.96 -1.35
N LEU A 52 -8.39 -7.15 -1.21
CA LEU A 52 -7.47 -7.56 -2.25
C LEU A 52 -6.78 -8.87 -1.88
N VAL A 53 -6.62 -9.75 -2.86
CA VAL A 53 -5.83 -10.98 -2.68
C VAL A 53 -4.44 -10.75 -3.25
N ILE A 54 -3.45 -10.66 -2.38
CA ILE A 54 -2.05 -10.50 -2.79
C ILE A 54 -1.57 -11.82 -3.42
N PRO A 55 -1.05 -11.79 -4.66
CA PRO A 55 -0.56 -13.00 -5.31
C PRO A 55 0.68 -13.56 -4.58
N PRO A 56 1.01 -14.85 -4.75
CA PRO A 56 2.22 -15.42 -4.19
C PRO A 56 3.47 -14.61 -4.60
N LEU A 57 4.11 -13.99 -3.61
CA LEU A 57 5.30 -13.18 -3.85
C LEU A 57 6.54 -14.06 -3.87
N PRO A 58 7.46 -13.89 -4.84
CA PRO A 58 8.69 -14.66 -4.89
C PRO A 58 9.44 -14.55 -3.56
N ARG A 59 9.99 -15.68 -3.11
CA ARG A 59 10.86 -15.71 -1.94
C ARG A 59 12.16 -15.00 -2.31
N GLU A 60 12.45 -13.88 -1.66
CA GLU A 60 13.77 -13.28 -1.78
C GLU A 60 14.81 -14.24 -1.19
N ARG A 61 15.89 -14.49 -1.94
CA ARG A 61 17.07 -15.22 -1.48
C ARG A 61 17.84 -14.32 -0.52
N GLY A 62 17.34 -14.15 0.69
CA GLY A 62 17.90 -13.25 1.70
C GLY A 62 17.93 -13.86 3.10
N VAL A 63 18.64 -13.19 4.01
CA VAL A 63 18.72 -13.55 5.43
C VAL A 63 17.32 -13.60 6.03
N ARG A 64 17.01 -14.69 6.73
CA ARG A 64 15.77 -14.89 7.48
C ARG A 64 15.52 -13.65 8.36
N GLY A 65 14.37 -12.98 8.21
CA GLY A 65 14.07 -11.79 9.01
C GLY A 65 14.28 -10.44 8.30
N ARG A 66 14.49 -10.37 6.99
CA ARG A 66 14.41 -9.09 6.23
C ARG A 66 13.06 -8.80 5.59
N LEU A 67 12.68 -7.52 5.52
CA LEU A 67 11.48 -7.08 4.79
C LEU A 67 11.63 -7.40 3.29
N LYS A 68 10.51 -7.61 2.60
CA LYS A 68 10.46 -8.03 1.19
C LYS A 68 10.90 -6.95 0.18
N GLY A 69 11.15 -5.71 0.61
CA GLY A 69 11.46 -4.64 -0.33
C GLY A 69 10.27 -4.20 -1.18
N LEU A 70 9.05 -4.55 -0.75
CA LEU A 70 7.81 -4.30 -1.47
C LEU A 70 6.85 -3.49 -0.60
N ARG A 71 6.21 -2.50 -1.21
CA ARG A 71 5.16 -1.66 -0.62
C ARG A 71 3.85 -1.94 -1.34
N LEU A 72 2.80 -2.27 -0.62
CA LEU A 72 1.46 -2.37 -1.17
C LEU A 72 0.78 -1.01 -1.10
N ILE A 73 0.22 -0.58 -2.21
CA ILE A 73 -0.61 0.63 -2.29
C ILE A 73 -1.92 0.21 -2.92
N HIS A 74 -3.03 0.42 -2.24
CA HIS A 74 -4.35 0.07 -2.77
C HIS A 74 -5.41 1.13 -2.50
N THR A 75 -6.59 0.92 -3.09
CA THR A 75 -7.75 1.76 -2.87
C THR A 75 -8.76 1.13 -1.92
N HIS A 76 -9.41 1.98 -1.13
CA HIS A 76 -10.69 1.68 -0.50
C HIS A 76 -11.79 2.45 -1.22
N LEU A 77 -12.92 1.78 -1.47
CA LEU A 77 -14.09 2.39 -2.12
C LEU A 77 -14.88 3.30 -1.17
N ASP A 78 -14.58 3.23 0.12
CA ASP A 78 -15.13 4.05 1.18
C ASP A 78 -14.01 4.81 1.93
N LEU A 79 -14.34 5.39 3.08
CA LEU A 79 -13.38 6.07 3.96
C LEU A 79 -12.86 5.14 5.07
N SER A 80 -12.93 3.82 4.87
CA SER A 80 -12.46 2.87 5.88
C SER A 80 -10.94 2.97 6.05
N PRO A 81 -10.42 2.88 7.29
CA PRO A 81 -9.00 2.75 7.54
C PRO A 81 -8.46 1.40 7.02
N LEU A 82 -7.15 1.20 7.09
CA LEU A 82 -6.51 -0.10 6.91
C LEU A 82 -7.22 -1.15 7.76
N SER A 83 -7.64 -2.22 7.11
CA SER A 83 -8.32 -3.34 7.73
C SER A 83 -7.32 -4.18 8.53
N GLN A 84 -7.86 -5.06 9.39
CA GLN A 84 -7.02 -6.04 10.07
C GLN A 84 -6.29 -6.93 9.06
N ASP A 85 -6.94 -7.32 7.96
CA ASP A 85 -6.34 -8.15 6.91
C ASP A 85 -5.13 -7.45 6.26
N ASP A 86 -5.21 -6.15 6.03
CA ASP A 86 -4.08 -5.36 5.50
C ASP A 86 -2.87 -5.36 6.44
N LEU A 87 -3.13 -5.25 7.74
CA LEU A 87 -2.10 -5.30 8.78
C LEU A 87 -1.52 -6.72 8.95
N MET A 88 -2.35 -7.75 8.81
CA MET A 88 -1.89 -9.13 8.80
C MET A 88 -1.04 -9.43 7.57
N ASP A 89 -1.42 -8.94 6.39
CA ASP A 89 -0.63 -9.06 5.16
C ASP A 89 0.71 -8.34 5.30
N LEU A 90 0.73 -7.13 5.85
CA LEU A 90 1.97 -6.40 6.18
C LEU A 90 2.90 -7.28 7.03
N ALA A 91 2.37 -7.89 8.10
CA ALA A 91 3.16 -8.71 9.03
C ALA A 91 3.59 -10.06 8.47
N PHE A 92 2.70 -10.81 7.82
CA PHE A 92 2.97 -12.15 7.31
C PHE A 92 3.85 -12.12 6.05
N LEU A 93 3.55 -11.21 5.12
CA LEU A 93 4.37 -11.03 3.93
C LEU A 93 5.62 -10.22 4.24
N ARG A 94 5.68 -9.52 5.38
CA ARG A 94 6.81 -8.68 5.78
C ARG A 94 7.11 -7.62 4.72
N LEU A 95 6.04 -6.95 4.29
CA LEU A 95 6.13 -5.82 3.37
C LEU A 95 6.87 -4.66 4.05
N ASP A 96 7.49 -3.82 3.24
CA ASP A 96 8.10 -2.58 3.73
C ASP A 96 7.00 -1.62 4.25
N ALA A 97 5.86 -1.57 3.56
CA ALA A 97 4.67 -0.82 3.96
C ALA A 97 3.41 -1.34 3.27
N VAL A 98 2.25 -1.04 3.86
CA VAL A 98 0.93 -1.14 3.22
C VAL A 98 0.25 0.22 3.30
N ALA A 99 -0.46 0.62 2.27
CA ALA A 99 -1.22 1.86 2.29
C ALA A 99 -2.53 1.77 1.52
N ALA A 100 -3.55 2.37 2.11
CA ALA A 100 -4.88 2.51 1.57
C ALA A 100 -5.16 3.98 1.25
N LEU A 101 -5.63 4.25 0.02
CA LEU A 101 -6.14 5.55 -0.38
C LEU A 101 -7.65 5.48 -0.66
N ALA A 102 -8.41 6.43 -0.14
CA ALA A 102 -9.83 6.55 -0.46
C ALA A 102 -10.00 6.92 -1.94
N ALA A 103 -10.90 6.24 -2.65
CA ALA A 103 -11.16 6.42 -4.07
C ALA A 103 -12.60 6.90 -4.36
N ALA A 104 -13.04 7.96 -3.68
CA ALA A 104 -14.40 8.48 -3.84
C ALA A 104 -14.54 9.33 -5.12
N GLY A 105 -15.52 9.01 -5.96
CA GLY A 105 -15.78 9.76 -7.20
C GLY A 105 -14.62 9.70 -8.21
N GLY A 106 -13.79 8.67 -8.15
CA GLY A 106 -12.59 8.54 -8.98
C GLY A 106 -11.43 9.45 -8.59
N GLN A 107 -11.52 10.14 -7.44
CA GLN A 107 -10.45 11.01 -6.94
C GLN A 107 -9.75 10.40 -5.72
N PRO A 108 -8.43 10.55 -5.61
CA PRO A 108 -7.70 10.11 -4.43
C PRO A 108 -7.99 11.04 -3.25
N GLY A 109 -8.35 10.47 -2.11
CA GLY A 109 -8.66 11.20 -0.89
C GLY A 109 -7.68 10.89 0.24
N HIS A 110 -8.24 10.72 1.44
CA HIS A 110 -7.53 10.34 2.65
C HIS A 110 -6.67 9.10 2.42
N VAL A 111 -5.47 9.09 3.00
CA VAL A 111 -4.54 7.97 2.92
C VAL A 111 -4.13 7.53 4.30
N GLN A 112 -4.16 6.23 4.53
CA GLN A 112 -3.55 5.60 5.69
C GLN A 112 -2.44 4.67 5.24
N ALA A 113 -1.31 4.71 5.92
CA ALA A 113 -0.18 3.83 5.68
C ALA A 113 0.24 3.13 6.97
N ALA A 114 0.80 1.94 6.85
CA ALA A 114 1.38 1.21 7.97
C ALA A 114 2.72 0.61 7.56
N HIS A 115 3.65 0.55 8.51
CA HIS A 115 4.95 -0.10 8.34
C HIS A 115 5.33 -0.88 9.59
N LEU A 116 6.17 -1.90 9.44
CA LEU A 116 6.64 -2.70 10.55
C LEU A 116 7.63 -1.91 11.41
N LEU A 117 7.55 -2.11 12.73
CA LEU A 117 8.48 -1.56 13.71
C LEU A 117 9.69 -2.49 13.88
N PRO A 118 10.90 -1.96 14.13
CA PRO A 118 12.08 -2.78 14.43
C PRO A 118 11.90 -3.64 15.69
N GLN A 119 11.16 -3.13 16.68
CA GLN A 119 10.78 -3.81 17.90
C GLN A 119 9.30 -3.52 18.20
N PRO A 120 8.53 -4.51 18.68
CA PRO A 120 7.15 -4.26 19.07
C PRO A 120 7.06 -3.19 20.17
N GLN A 121 6.12 -2.26 20.01
CA GLN A 121 5.78 -1.24 21.01
C GLN A 121 4.31 -1.43 21.40
N ASP A 122 4.01 -1.44 22.70
CA ASP A 122 2.65 -1.66 23.23
C ASP A 122 1.92 -2.89 22.65
N GLY A 123 2.68 -3.97 22.41
CA GLY A 123 2.18 -5.21 21.82
C GLY A 123 1.88 -5.15 20.31
N ARG A 124 2.13 -4.00 19.65
CA ARG A 124 1.97 -3.81 18.21
C ARG A 124 3.32 -3.88 17.51
N SER A 125 3.35 -4.56 16.37
CA SER A 125 4.56 -4.69 15.54
C SER A 125 4.58 -3.73 14.35
N TRP A 126 3.66 -2.77 14.30
CA TRP A 126 3.53 -1.78 13.22
C TRP A 126 3.12 -0.41 13.76
N ALA A 127 3.51 0.62 13.05
CA ALA A 127 3.01 1.98 13.23
C ALA A 127 2.05 2.33 12.09
N ILE A 128 1.09 3.21 12.39
CA ILE A 128 0.11 3.74 11.43
C ILE A 128 0.39 5.23 11.25
N LEU A 129 0.35 5.67 9.99
CA LEU A 129 0.49 7.04 9.55
C LEU A 129 -0.77 7.42 8.79
N GLU A 130 -1.27 8.62 9.06
CA GLU A 130 -2.52 9.12 8.48
C GLU A 130 -2.23 10.46 7.82
N ALA A 131 -2.74 10.66 6.61
CA ALA A 131 -2.63 11.93 5.92
C ALA A 131 -3.93 12.25 5.18
N PRO A 132 -4.35 13.52 5.16
CA PRO A 132 -5.54 13.93 4.42
C PRO A 132 -5.38 13.75 2.90
N HIS A 133 -4.14 13.73 2.42
CA HIS A 133 -3.83 13.54 1.00
C HIS A 133 -2.46 12.88 0.81
N VAL A 134 -2.32 12.15 -0.31
CA VAL A 134 -1.10 11.45 -0.73
C VAL A 134 0.16 12.33 -0.67
N THR A 135 0.04 13.59 -1.05
CA THR A 135 1.17 14.54 -1.11
C THR A 135 1.71 14.93 0.27
N SER A 136 0.92 14.73 1.32
CA SER A 136 1.26 15.13 2.69
C SER A 136 1.87 13.98 3.49
N LEU A 137 2.02 12.80 2.88
CA LEU A 137 2.51 11.60 3.53
C LEU A 137 4.04 11.54 3.42
N THR A 138 4.72 12.08 4.44
CA THR A 138 6.17 11.97 4.59
C THR A 138 6.49 10.68 5.34
N LEU A 139 7.31 9.81 4.75
CA LEU A 139 7.81 8.61 5.41
C LEU A 139 9.23 8.86 5.89
N ASP A 140 9.39 9.14 7.18
CA ASP A 140 10.69 9.15 7.83
C ASP A 140 11.02 7.70 8.22
N PHE A 141 11.84 7.02 7.39
CA PHE A 141 12.33 5.65 7.62
C PHE A 141 13.69 5.64 8.31
#